data_AF-A0A965PE84-F1
#
_entry.id   AF-A0A965PE84-F1
#
_cell.length_a   1.000
_cell.length_b   1.000
_cell.length_c   1.000
_cell.angle_alpha   90.00
_cell.angle_beta   90.00
_cell.angle_gamma   90.00
#
_symmetry.space_group_name_H-M   'P 1'
#
loop_
_entity.id
_entity.type
_entity.pdbx_description
1 polymer ?
#
loop_
_entity_poly.entity_id
_entity_poly.type
_entity_poly.pdbx_seq_one_letter_code
_entity_poly.pdbx_strand_id
1 'polypeptide(L)'
;MTDTDKKKIFVEELAQAIENHVPVKEAVEIAKLAAGYSENTRASRIVASLKNEILEEADNQLKLLTFKAIKTLDNILDTPDTQGASNAIAASASILDRAGVVKKEAKEVNITAPHGIAFMPAKKEINLDDAEIVE
;
A
#
# COMPACT_ATOMS: atom_id res chain seq x y z
N MET A 1 20.96 5.67 -21.10
CA MET A 1 19.87 5.18 -20.26
C MET A 1 20.23 5.46 -18.81
N THR A 2 19.51 6.35 -18.14
CA THR A 2 19.72 6.63 -16.72
C THR A 2 19.26 5.44 -15.88
N ASP A 3 19.69 5.34 -14.62
CA ASP A 3 19.25 4.27 -13.71
C ASP A 3 17.72 4.25 -13.59
N THR A 4 17.09 5.44 -13.52
CA THR A 4 15.64 5.61 -13.49
C THR A 4 14.94 5.05 -14.74
N ASP A 5 15.51 5.24 -15.93
CA ASP A 5 14.92 4.73 -17.17
C ASP A 5 14.90 3.19 -17.18
N LYS A 6 15.99 2.56 -16.71
CA LYS A 6 16.07 1.10 -16.62
C LYS A 6 15.01 0.52 -15.68
N LYS A 7 14.74 1.20 -14.57
CA LYS A 7 13.71 0.79 -13.60
C LYS A 7 12.33 0.82 -14.23
N LYS A 8 11.98 1.91 -14.91
CA LYS A 8 10.68 2.07 -15.57
C LYS A 8 10.46 1.00 -16.64
N ILE A 9 11.42 0.85 -17.55
CA ILE A 9 11.34 -0.15 -18.63
C ILE A 9 11.19 -1.57 -18.05
N PHE A 10 11.92 -1.89 -16.98
CA PHE A 10 11.80 -3.19 -16.33
C PHE A 10 10.39 -3.44 -15.81
N VAL A 11 9.80 -2.48 -15.10
CA VAL A 11 8.48 -2.62 -14.49
C VAL A 11 7.39 -2.69 -15.56
N GLU A 12 7.47 -1.84 -16.58
CA GLU A 12 6.54 -1.82 -17.72
C GLU A 12 6.56 -3.14 -18.49
N GLU A 13 7.74 -3.65 -18.84
CA GLU A 13 7.86 -4.91 -19.57
C GLU A 13 7.49 -6.13 -18.72
N LEU A 14 7.79 -6.08 -17.41
CA LEU A 14 7.33 -7.11 -16.49
C LEU A 14 5.79 -7.17 -16.45
N ALA A 15 5.14 -6.01 -16.36
CA ALA A 15 3.69 -5.91 -16.36
C ALA A 15 3.09 -6.43 -17.68
N GLN A 16 3.64 -6.02 -18.82
CA GLN A 16 3.18 -6.46 -20.14
C GLN A 16 3.36 -7.96 -20.36
N ALA A 17 4.49 -8.54 -19.94
CA ALA A 17 4.73 -9.98 -20.03
C ALA A 17 3.73 -10.77 -19.17
N ILE A 18 3.40 -10.29 -17.97
CA ILE A 18 2.39 -10.92 -17.09
C ILE A 18 1.00 -10.84 -17.72
N GLU A 19 0.64 -9.71 -18.34
CA GLU A 19 -0.64 -9.56 -19.06
C GLU A 19 -0.76 -10.55 -20.23
N ASN A 20 0.36 -10.81 -20.92
CA ASN A 20 0.45 -11.82 -21.97
C ASN A 20 0.50 -13.27 -21.45
N HIS A 21 0.22 -13.49 -20.16
CA HIS A 21 0.23 -14.81 -19.50
C HIS A 21 1.58 -15.55 -19.57
N VAL A 22 2.69 -14.81 -19.71
CA VAL A 22 4.03 -15.39 -19.65
C VAL A 22 4.32 -15.86 -18.23
N PRO A 23 4.94 -17.05 -18.03
CA PRO A 23 5.34 -17.50 -16.70
C PRO A 23 6.22 -16.47 -15.99
N VAL A 24 5.98 -16.22 -14.69
CA VAL A 24 6.66 -15.16 -13.93
C VAL A 24 8.18 -15.21 -14.03
N LYS A 25 8.77 -16.41 -14.01
CA LYS A 25 10.22 -16.58 -14.14
C LYS A 25 10.75 -16.07 -15.48
N GLU A 26 10.02 -16.33 -16.55
CA GLU A 26 10.38 -15.92 -17.91
C GLU A 26 10.10 -14.43 -18.13
N ALA A 27 8.98 -13.92 -17.63
CA ALA A 27 8.64 -12.49 -17.65
C ALA A 27 9.74 -11.63 -17.01
N VAL A 28 10.30 -12.07 -15.88
CA VAL A 28 11.41 -11.37 -15.20
C VAL A 28 12.68 -11.36 -16.05
N GLU A 29 12.97 -12.44 -16.78
CA GLU A 29 14.14 -12.51 -17.66
C GLU A 29 13.97 -11.61 -18.90
N ILE A 30 12.78 -11.60 -19.51
CA ILE A 30 12.44 -10.70 -20.62
C ILE A 30 12.58 -9.24 -20.19
N ALA A 31 11.98 -8.86 -19.06
CA ALA A 31 12.06 -7.51 -18.52
C ALA A 31 13.50 -7.09 -18.18
N LYS A 32 14.30 -8.02 -17.64
CA LYS A 32 15.73 -7.81 -17.35
C LYS A 32 16.52 -7.46 -18.61
N LEU A 33 16.30 -8.22 -19.69
CA LEU A 33 16.97 -8.01 -20.97
C LEU A 33 16.51 -6.70 -21.63
N ALA A 34 15.21 -6.43 -21.64
CA ALA A 34 14.62 -5.21 -22.21
C ALA A 34 15.12 -3.93 -21.51
N ALA A 35 15.24 -3.97 -20.18
CA ALA A 35 15.78 -2.87 -19.39
C ALA A 35 17.32 -2.71 -19.48
N GLY A 36 18.01 -3.56 -20.25
CA GLY A 36 19.46 -3.46 -20.45
C GLY A 36 20.27 -3.74 -19.18
N TYR A 37 19.79 -4.65 -18.32
CA TYR A 37 20.61 -5.24 -17.25
C TYR A 37 21.51 -6.35 -17.84
N SER A 38 22.67 -6.58 -17.20
CA SER A 38 23.55 -7.69 -17.60
C SER A 38 22.89 -9.04 -17.32
N GLU A 39 23.04 -10.00 -18.24
CA GLU A 39 22.53 -11.37 -18.11
C GLU A 39 22.98 -12.05 -16.81
N ASN A 40 24.21 -11.79 -16.38
CA ASN A 40 24.82 -12.33 -15.17
C ASN A 40 24.23 -11.74 -13.87
N THR A 41 23.45 -10.66 -13.97
CA THR A 41 22.82 -10.05 -12.81
C THR A 41 21.71 -10.97 -12.31
N ARG A 42 21.77 -11.32 -11.03
CA ARG A 42 20.72 -12.13 -10.39
C ARG A 42 19.39 -11.37 -10.43
N ALA A 43 18.40 -11.92 -11.13
CA ALA A 43 17.06 -11.35 -11.25
C ALA A 43 16.42 -11.07 -9.87
N SER A 44 16.64 -11.93 -8.88
CA SER A 44 16.16 -11.74 -7.51
C SER A 44 16.67 -10.46 -6.85
N ARG A 45 17.90 -10.02 -7.16
CA ARG A 45 18.45 -8.77 -6.64
C ARG A 45 17.77 -7.55 -7.28
N ILE A 46 17.50 -7.62 -8.59
CA ILE A 46 16.80 -6.56 -9.32
C ILE A 46 15.39 -6.41 -8.76
N VAL A 47 14.61 -7.50 -8.69
CA VAL A 47 13.24 -7.48 -8.16
C VAL A 47 13.21 -6.97 -6.72
N ALA A 48 14.16 -7.39 -5.87
CA ALA A 48 14.23 -6.89 -4.50
C ALA A 48 14.49 -5.37 -4.42
N SER A 49 15.30 -4.83 -5.33
CA SER A 49 15.59 -3.39 -5.39
C SER A 49 14.44 -2.56 -5.95
N LEU A 50 13.59 -3.16 -6.79
CA LEU A 50 12.46 -2.50 -7.48
C LEU A 50 11.11 -2.79 -6.83
N LYS A 51 11.12 -3.26 -5.58
CA LYS A 51 9.90 -3.70 -4.88
C LYS A 51 8.86 -2.58 -4.80
N ASN A 52 9.28 -1.36 -4.51
CA ASN A 52 8.37 -0.24 -4.30
C ASN A 52 7.73 0.17 -5.64
N GLU A 53 8.52 0.22 -6.70
CA GLU A 53 8.10 0.55 -8.05
C GLU A 53 7.12 -0.49 -8.61
N ILE A 54 7.39 -1.78 -8.37
CA ILE A 54 6.46 -2.87 -8.74
C ILE A 54 5.13 -2.75 -7.97
N LEU A 55 5.18 -2.41 -6.68
CA LEU A 55 3.97 -2.24 -5.87
C LEU A 55 3.16 -1.02 -6.31
N GLU A 56 3.82 0.09 -6.65
CA GLU A 56 3.18 1.30 -7.17
C GLU A 56 2.47 1.02 -8.50
N GLU A 57 3.14 0.31 -9.41
CA GLU A 57 2.53 -0.06 -10.69
C GLU A 57 1.36 -1.04 -10.50
N ALA A 58 1.50 -2.03 -9.62
CA ALA A 58 0.42 -2.95 -9.29
C ALA A 58 -0.80 -2.22 -8.68
N ASP A 59 -0.58 -1.21 -7.84
CA ASP A 59 -1.66 -0.37 -7.27
C ASP A 59 -2.36 0.47 -8.37
N ASN A 60 -1.59 1.02 -9.32
CA ASN A 60 -2.15 1.72 -10.47
C ASN A 60 -3.00 0.78 -11.33
N GLN A 61 -2.52 -0.42 -11.63
CA GLN A 61 -3.29 -1.43 -12.36
C GLN A 61 -4.54 -1.85 -11.60
N LEU A 62 -4.46 -2.04 -10.29
CA LEU A 62 -5.61 -2.39 -9.45
C LEU A 62 -6.70 -1.30 -9.49
N LYS A 63 -6.31 -0.02 -9.45
CA LYS A 63 -7.23 1.11 -9.61
C LYS A 63 -7.92 1.08 -10.98
N LEU A 64 -7.21 0.73 -12.05
CA LEU A 64 -7.81 0.57 -13.38
C LEU A 64 -8.84 -0.58 -13.41
N LEU A 65 -8.54 -1.70 -12.75
CA LEU A 65 -9.45 -2.85 -12.66
C LEU A 65 -10.77 -2.52 -11.93
N THR A 66 -10.80 -1.47 -11.10
CA THR A 66 -12.02 -0.98 -10.44
C THR A 66 -13.13 -0.70 -11.44
N PHE A 67 -12.82 -0.08 -12.59
CA PHE A 67 -13.82 0.20 -13.62
C PHE A 67 -14.43 -1.10 -14.18
N LYS A 68 -13.61 -2.13 -14.37
CA LYS A 68 -14.07 -3.45 -14.83
C LYS A 68 -14.94 -4.14 -13.78
N ALA A 69 -14.57 -4.05 -12.50
CA ALA A 69 -15.36 -4.59 -11.40
C ALA A 69 -16.74 -3.90 -11.31
N ILE A 70 -16.79 -2.57 -11.37
CA ILE A 70 -18.05 -1.81 -11.36
C ILE A 70 -18.94 -2.21 -12.54
N LYS A 71 -18.39 -2.27 -13.75
CA LYS A 71 -19.14 -2.67 -14.96
C LYS A 71 -19.68 -4.10 -14.88
N THR A 72 -18.93 -5.00 -14.23
CA THR A 72 -19.36 -6.38 -14.02
C THR A 72 -20.55 -6.43 -13.07
N LEU A 73 -20.53 -5.63 -11.99
CA LEU A 73 -21.66 -5.51 -11.07
C LEU A 73 -22.89 -4.90 -11.76
N ASP A 74 -22.70 -3.82 -12.52
CA ASP A 74 -23.76 -3.16 -13.31
C ASP A 74 -24.48 -4.15 -14.24
N ASN A 75 -23.71 -4.92 -15.00
CA ASN A 75 -24.27 -5.95 -15.89
C ASN A 75 -25.04 -7.05 -15.15
N ILE A 76 -24.61 -7.42 -13.93
CA ILE A 76 -25.30 -8.42 -13.11
C ILE A 76 -26.59 -7.86 -12.51
N LEU A 77 -26.65 -6.56 -12.20
CA LEU A 77 -27.88 -5.90 -11.74
C LEU A 77 -28.97 -5.92 -12.84
N ASP A 78 -28.56 -5.72 -14.09
CA ASP A 78 -29.47 -5.81 -15.24
C ASP A 78 -29.88 -7.27 -15.56
N THR A 79 -28.96 -8.23 -15.36
CA THR A 79 -29.17 -9.65 -15.68
C THR A 79 -28.78 -10.59 -14.53
N PRO A 80 -29.62 -10.67 -13.48
CA PRO A 80 -29.26 -11.39 -12.25
C PRO A 80 -29.23 -12.91 -12.39
N ASP A 81 -29.84 -13.47 -13.44
CA ASP A 81 -29.91 -14.92 -13.69
C ASP A 81 -28.70 -15.46 -14.48
N THR A 82 -27.61 -14.68 -14.56
CA THR A 82 -26.39 -15.12 -15.24
C THR A 82 -25.65 -16.18 -14.43
N GLN A 83 -25.31 -17.30 -15.08
CA GLN A 83 -24.55 -18.37 -14.45
C GLN A 83 -23.20 -17.84 -13.93
N GLY A 84 -22.95 -17.99 -12.63
CA GLY A 84 -21.73 -17.51 -11.98
C GLY A 84 -21.81 -16.06 -11.48
N ALA A 85 -22.97 -15.39 -11.54
CA ALA A 85 -23.19 -14.04 -11.01
C ALA A 85 -22.67 -13.89 -9.57
N SER A 86 -22.96 -14.85 -8.69
CA SER A 86 -22.48 -14.84 -7.30
C SER A 86 -20.95 -14.78 -7.19
N ASN A 87 -20.24 -15.60 -7.98
CA ASN A 87 -18.78 -15.60 -8.00
C ASN A 87 -18.22 -14.29 -8.57
N ALA A 88 -18.85 -13.75 -9.60
CA ALA A 88 -18.45 -12.49 -10.22
C ALA A 88 -18.68 -11.29 -9.28
N ILE A 89 -19.77 -11.28 -8.50
CA ILE A 89 -20.03 -10.29 -7.45
C ILE A 89 -18.94 -10.37 -6.38
N ALA A 90 -18.65 -11.58 -5.86
CA ALA A 90 -17.64 -11.77 -4.82
C ALA A 90 -16.22 -11.35 -5.28
N ALA A 91 -15.85 -11.68 -6.52
CA ALA A 91 -14.59 -11.27 -7.13
C ALA A 91 -14.52 -9.74 -7.31
N SER A 92 -15.60 -9.14 -7.83
CA SER A 92 -15.67 -7.70 -8.06
C SER A 92 -15.59 -6.92 -6.74
N ALA A 93 -16.33 -7.35 -5.71
CA ALA A 93 -16.27 -6.75 -4.39
C ALA A 93 -14.84 -6.80 -3.81
N SER A 94 -14.17 -7.94 -3.90
CA SER A 94 -12.78 -8.09 -3.43
C SER A 94 -11.81 -7.14 -4.13
N ILE A 95 -12.01 -6.84 -5.42
CA ILE A 95 -11.18 -5.87 -6.17
C ILE A 95 -11.44 -4.44 -5.66
N LEU A 96 -12.71 -4.06 -5.48
CA LEU A 96 -13.11 -2.72 -5.01
C LEU A 96 -12.62 -2.41 -3.60
N ASP A 97 -12.67 -3.41 -2.72
CA ASP A 97 -12.17 -3.31 -1.34
C ASP A 97 -10.64 -3.10 -1.33
N ARG A 98 -9.90 -3.85 -2.16
CA ARG A 98 -8.44 -3.71 -2.27
C ARG A 98 -8.02 -2.39 -2.90
N ALA A 99 -8.78 -1.88 -3.87
CA ALA A 99 -8.55 -0.57 -4.46
C ALA A 99 -8.88 0.60 -3.50
N GLY A 100 -9.48 0.31 -2.34
CA GLY A 100 -9.83 1.32 -1.34
C GLY A 100 -11.04 2.19 -1.71
N VAL A 101 -11.88 1.70 -2.62
CA VAL A 101 -13.15 2.37 -3.01
C VAL A 101 -14.16 2.29 -1.85
N VAL A 102 -14.15 1.18 -1.10
CA VAL A 102 -14.95 1.02 0.10
C VAL A 102 -14.17 1.58 1.29
N LYS A 103 -14.80 2.55 1.95
CA LYS A 103 -14.34 3.38 3.06
C LYS A 103 -13.36 2.65 4.00
N LYS A 104 -12.12 3.19 4.11
CA LYS A 104 -11.16 2.76 5.14
C LYS A 104 -11.79 3.06 6.51
N GLU A 105 -11.93 2.04 7.37
CA GLU A 105 -12.10 2.32 8.80
C GLU A 105 -10.91 3.17 9.22
N ALA A 106 -11.19 4.39 9.68
CA ALA A 106 -10.17 5.28 10.19
C ALA A 106 -9.51 4.54 11.35
N LYS A 107 -8.29 4.04 11.12
CA LYS A 107 -7.44 3.56 12.19
C LYS A 107 -7.19 4.78 13.07
N GLU A 108 -7.95 4.93 14.15
CA GLU A 108 -7.66 5.87 15.23
C GLU A 108 -6.29 5.51 15.76
N VAL A 109 -5.27 6.14 15.17
CA VAL A 109 -3.92 6.16 15.71
C VAL A 109 -4.00 7.14 16.88
N ASN A 110 -4.55 6.66 18.00
CA ASN A 110 -4.37 7.26 19.30
C ASN A 110 -2.89 7.13 19.64
N ILE A 111 -2.08 8.08 19.15
CA ILE A 111 -0.78 8.37 19.74
C ILE A 111 -1.11 9.05 21.08
N THR A 112 -1.42 8.24 22.08
CA THR A 112 -1.33 8.66 23.47
C THR A 112 0.15 8.97 23.68
N ALA A 113 0.50 10.24 23.58
CA ALA A 113 1.84 10.76 23.80
C ALA A 113 2.43 10.17 25.10
N PRO A 114 3.62 9.53 25.10
CA PRO A 114 4.19 8.95 26.31
C PRO A 114 4.86 10.01 27.21
N HIS A 115 4.41 11.26 27.17
CA HIS A 115 5.07 12.38 27.88
C HIS A 115 4.09 13.07 28.83
N GLY A 116 3.53 12.30 29.77
CA GLY A 116 2.99 12.87 30.99
C GLY A 116 4.14 13.31 31.91
N ILE A 117 4.73 14.46 31.64
CA ILE A 117 5.68 15.09 32.57
C ILE A 117 4.84 15.70 33.69
N ALA A 118 4.80 15.02 34.84
CA ALA A 118 4.21 15.56 36.05
C ALA A 118 5.22 16.51 36.72
N PHE A 119 4.99 17.82 36.60
CA PHE A 119 5.72 18.82 37.39
C PHE A 119 5.11 18.87 38.80
N MET A 120 5.83 18.33 39.78
CA MET A 120 5.52 18.60 41.19
C MET A 120 5.94 20.04 41.53
N PRO A 121 5.06 20.88 42.10
CA PRO A 121 5.49 22.17 42.63
C PRO A 121 6.49 21.92 43.76
N ALA A 122 7.61 22.65 43.73
CA ALA A 122 8.66 22.51 44.73
C ALA A 122 8.11 22.73 46.15
N LYS A 123 8.54 21.86 47.06
CA LYS A 123 8.17 21.91 48.48
C LYS A 123 8.65 23.24 49.06
N LYS A 124 7.75 24.09 49.53
CA LYS A 124 8.11 25.32 50.26
C LYS A 124 8.76 24.92 51.58
N GLU A 125 9.96 25.41 51.83
CA GLU A 125 10.55 25.43 53.15
C GLU A 125 9.70 26.36 54.02
N ILE A 126 9.07 25.80 55.04
CA ILE A 126 8.45 26.57 56.12
C ILE A 126 9.59 27.14 56.97
N ASN A 127 9.91 28.42 56.79
CA ASN A 127 10.74 29.16 57.73
C ASN A 127 9.88 29.47 58.96
N LEU A 128 10.33 29.03 60.14
CA LEU A 128 9.62 29.10 61.41
C LEU A 128 9.82 30.44 62.16
N ASP A 129 10.34 31.49 61.52
CA ASP A 129 10.80 32.68 62.24
C ASP A 129 9.88 33.91 62.17
N ASP A 130 8.73 33.85 61.50
CA ASP A 130 7.72 34.91 61.58
C ASP A 130 6.61 34.52 62.57
N ALA A 131 6.95 34.65 63.85
CA ALA A 131 6.02 34.66 64.97
C ALA A 131 5.22 35.97 64.99
N GLU A 132 3.93 35.90 65.32
CA GLU A 132 3.34 36.93 66.18
C GLU A 132 2.33 36.31 67.15
N ILE A 133 2.61 36.58 68.43
CA ILE A 133 1.81 36.24 69.60
C ILE A 133 0.64 37.21 69.64
N VAL A 134 -0.59 36.70 69.77
CA VAL A 134 -1.69 37.50 70.33
C VAL A 134 -2.43 36.63 71.34
N GLU A 135 -2.49 37.18 72.56
CA GLU A 135 -3.13 36.69 73.78
C GLU A 135 -4.61 36.31 73.61
#